data_AF-A0A969JUP7-F1
#
_entry.id   AF-A0A969JUP7-F1
#
_cell.length_a   1.000
_cell.length_b   1.000
_cell.length_c   1.000
_cell.angle_alpha   90.00
_cell.angle_beta   90.00
_cell.angle_gamma   90.00
#
_symmetry.space_group_name_H-M   'P 1'
#
loop_
_entity.id
_entity.type
_entity.pdbx_description
1 polymer ?
#
loop_
_entity_poly.entity_id
_entity_poly.type
_entity_poly.pdbx_seq_one_letter_code
_entity_poly.pdbx_strand_id
1 'polypeptide(L)'
;MDNQTSHLRRLDFRTGIILALLAFGLIWEATSYPMSDSYGGVQNVWYVSPALFPLLVGGLLLLLSLVLVANAVSYHGWPGVLREQQKTTSWFDERNQRFLAIVVLIATYVYAFIPTVDFYIGTAFFLFAFISAFYLERHEMLFICTGFFLVVGVALGISSSQVGTGISQVAVDGFATLAFIICAC
;
A
#
# COMPACT_ATOMS: atom_id res chain seq x y z
N MET A 1 30.01 4.29 24.14
CA MET A 1 28.84 4.75 23.38
C MET A 1 28.82 4.10 21.98
N ASP A 2 28.87 2.76 21.87
CA ASP A 2 29.17 2.05 20.60
C ASP A 2 28.08 1.07 20.12
N ASN A 3 27.18 0.62 21.01
CA ASN A 3 26.24 -0.46 20.68
C ASN A 3 24.94 0.03 20.00
N GLN A 4 24.47 1.25 20.30
CA GLN A 4 23.20 1.76 19.74
C GLN A 4 23.33 2.26 18.29
N THR A 5 24.45 2.90 17.94
CA THR A 5 24.68 3.46 16.60
C THR A 5 24.94 2.38 15.56
N SER A 6 25.60 1.29 15.95
CA SER A 6 25.81 0.12 15.10
C SER A 6 24.50 -0.64 14.84
N HIS A 7 23.63 -0.79 15.85
CA HIS A 7 22.32 -1.40 15.68
C HIS A 7 21.38 -0.58 14.76
N LEU A 8 21.33 0.76 14.93
CA LEU A 8 20.54 1.64 14.06
C LEU A 8 21.02 1.59 12.60
N ARG A 9 22.35 1.62 12.38
CA ARG A 9 22.93 1.52 11.03
C ARG A 9 22.72 0.15 10.35
N ARG A 10 22.54 -0.93 11.11
CA ARG A 10 22.16 -2.26 10.56
C ARG A 10 20.71 -2.29 10.06
N LEU A 11 19.81 -1.60 10.76
CA LEU A 11 18.42 -1.45 10.32
C LEU A 11 18.34 -0.59 9.04
N ASP A 12 19.20 0.41 8.90
CA ASP A 12 19.31 1.22 7.69
C ASP A 12 19.74 0.40 6.47
N PHE A 13 20.64 -0.58 6.64
CA PHE A 13 21.04 -1.47 5.55
C PHE A 13 19.87 -2.30 5.02
N ARG A 14 19.12 -2.95 5.93
CA ARG A 14 17.96 -3.77 5.55
C ARG A 14 16.88 -2.92 4.89
N THR A 15 16.62 -1.74 5.46
CA THR A 15 15.65 -0.79 4.90
C THR A 15 16.11 -0.31 3.52
N GLY A 16 17.39 -0.03 3.34
CA GLY A 16 17.99 0.33 2.05
C GLY A 16 17.82 -0.76 1.00
N ILE A 17 18.03 -2.04 1.33
CA ILE A 17 17.80 -3.15 0.39
C ILE A 17 16.33 -3.24 -0.01
N ILE A 18 15.40 -3.20 0.96
CA ILE A 18 13.96 -3.28 0.69
C ILE A 18 13.53 -2.12 -0.21
N LEU A 19 13.99 -0.90 0.08
CA LEU A 19 13.71 0.28 -0.72
C LEU A 19 14.31 0.19 -2.12
N ALA A 20 15.52 -0.36 -2.27
CA ALA A 20 16.16 -0.56 -3.58
C ALA A 20 15.36 -1.52 -4.46
N LEU A 21 14.89 -2.64 -3.88
CA LEU A 21 14.04 -3.62 -4.59
C LEU A 21 12.70 -3.01 -4.98
N LEU A 22 12.06 -2.26 -4.09
CA LEU A 22 10.80 -1.56 -4.36
C LEU A 22 10.98 -0.50 -5.45
N ALA A 23 12.03 0.33 -5.37
CA ALA A 23 12.34 1.33 -6.38
C ALA A 23 12.59 0.70 -7.75
N PHE A 24 13.33 -0.41 -7.77
CA PHE A 24 13.59 -1.16 -9.00
C PHE A 24 12.29 -1.70 -9.61
N GLY A 25 11.40 -2.28 -8.80
CA GLY A 25 10.07 -2.72 -9.26
C GLY A 25 9.21 -1.57 -9.82
N LEU A 26 9.26 -0.39 -9.19
CA LEU A 26 8.56 0.79 -9.68
C LEU A 26 9.09 1.25 -11.04
N ILE A 27 10.41 1.28 -11.23
CA ILE A 27 11.03 1.64 -12.51
C ILE A 27 10.69 0.59 -13.57
N TRP A 28 10.74 -0.70 -13.21
CA TRP A 28 10.37 -1.79 -14.11
C TRP A 28 8.96 -1.57 -14.66
N GLU A 29 7.98 -1.29 -13.80
CA GLU A 29 6.63 -1.01 -14.31
C GLU A 29 6.48 0.34 -15.00
N ALA A 30 7.26 1.34 -14.62
CA ALA A 30 7.29 2.61 -15.34
C ALA A 30 7.72 2.42 -16.81
N THR A 31 8.62 1.46 -17.09
CA THR A 31 9.08 1.18 -18.47
C THR A 31 8.02 0.50 -19.34
N SER A 32 7.00 -0.11 -18.74
CA SER A 32 5.87 -0.72 -19.46
C SER A 32 4.96 0.34 -20.13
N TYR A 33 5.03 1.60 -19.71
CA TYR A 33 4.20 2.68 -20.25
C TYR A 33 4.86 3.38 -21.47
N PRO A 34 4.08 3.69 -22.52
CA PRO A 34 4.62 4.37 -23.71
C PRO A 34 5.04 5.81 -23.38
N MET A 35 6.27 6.17 -23.77
CA MET A 35 6.84 7.51 -23.52
C MET A 35 6.54 8.50 -24.64
N SER A 36 6.36 8.03 -25.86
CA SER A 36 5.91 8.83 -27.00
C SER A 36 4.95 7.98 -27.83
N ASP A 37 3.72 8.47 -28.01
CA ASP A 37 2.71 7.79 -28.82
C ASP A 37 1.88 8.84 -29.60
N SER A 38 1.27 8.44 -30.71
CA SER A 38 0.44 9.34 -31.52
C SER A 38 -1.03 9.14 -31.17
N TYR A 39 -1.56 10.01 -30.31
CA TYR A 39 -2.99 10.02 -29.99
C TYR A 39 -3.71 11.06 -30.87
N GLY A 40 -4.64 10.61 -31.70
CA GLY A 40 -5.49 11.51 -32.51
C GLY A 40 -4.76 12.30 -33.60
N GLY A 41 -3.59 11.83 -34.07
CA GLY A 41 -2.80 12.51 -35.10
C GLY A 41 -1.88 13.62 -34.57
N VAL A 42 -1.83 13.81 -33.24
CA VAL A 42 -0.87 14.70 -32.58
C VAL A 42 0.19 13.85 -31.89
N GLN A 43 1.46 14.13 -32.18
CA GLN A 43 2.59 13.46 -31.56
C GLN A 43 2.66 13.82 -30.08
N ASN A 44 2.47 12.85 -29.19
CA ASN A 44 2.60 13.05 -27.75
C ASN A 44 4.10 13.11 -27.40
N VAL A 45 4.50 14.20 -26.74
CA VAL A 45 5.90 14.45 -26.39
C VAL A 45 6.24 13.73 -25.09
N TRP A 46 7.50 13.31 -24.92
CA TRP A 46 7.97 12.57 -23.75
C TRP A 46 7.61 13.20 -22.38
N TYR A 47 7.49 14.53 -22.28
CA TYR A 47 7.18 15.24 -21.03
C TYR A 47 5.72 15.10 -20.55
N VAL A 48 4.82 14.63 -21.40
CA VAL A 48 3.42 14.34 -21.03
C VAL A 48 3.17 12.85 -20.81
N SER A 49 4.24 12.03 -20.79
CA SER A 49 4.10 10.61 -20.50
C SER A 49 3.72 10.40 -19.03
N PRO A 50 2.70 9.57 -18.74
CA PRO A 50 2.35 9.19 -17.37
C PRO A 50 3.49 8.44 -16.65
N ALA A 51 4.47 7.93 -17.39
CA ALA A 51 5.61 7.18 -16.86
C ALA A 51 6.67 8.06 -16.18
N LEU A 52 6.72 9.36 -16.49
CA LEU A 52 7.82 10.23 -16.02
C LEU A 52 7.85 10.40 -14.51
N PHE A 53 6.68 10.55 -13.88
CA PHE A 53 6.60 10.72 -12.44
C PHE A 53 7.07 9.45 -11.69
N PRO A 54 6.54 8.25 -12.02
CA PRO A 54 7.08 6.99 -11.48
C PRO A 54 8.59 6.81 -11.70
N LEU A 55 9.11 7.16 -12.87
CA LEU A 55 10.52 6.99 -13.21
C LEU A 55 11.41 7.96 -12.42
N LEU A 56 10.98 9.21 -12.25
CA LEU A 56 11.70 10.21 -11.45
C LEU A 56 11.73 9.81 -9.97
N VAL A 57 10.57 9.49 -9.39
CA VAL A 57 10.47 9.10 -7.98
C VAL A 57 11.21 7.79 -7.73
N GLY A 58 11.01 6.79 -8.59
CA GLY A 58 11.72 5.51 -8.52
C GLY A 58 13.23 5.69 -8.65
N GLY A 59 13.69 6.53 -9.58
CA GLY A 59 15.11 6.82 -9.78
C GLY A 59 15.77 7.47 -8.56
N LEU A 60 15.13 8.49 -7.98
CA LEU A 60 15.62 9.13 -6.75
C LEU A 60 15.61 8.17 -5.56
N LEU A 61 14.56 7.37 -5.41
CA LEU A 61 14.45 6.36 -4.35
C LEU A 61 15.56 5.31 -4.49
N LEU A 62 15.79 4.82 -5.71
CA LEU A 62 16.84 3.84 -6.01
C LEU A 62 18.22 4.40 -5.69
N LEU A 63 18.52 5.64 -6.12
CA LEU A 63 19.78 6.31 -5.81
C LEU A 63 19.99 6.41 -4.30
N LEU A 64 19.01 6.95 -3.58
CA LEU A 64 19.13 7.15 -2.13
C LEU A 64 19.29 5.81 -1.38
N SER A 65 18.55 4.78 -1.80
CA SER A 65 18.64 3.44 -1.23
C SER A 65 20.01 2.80 -1.47
N LEU A 66 20.61 2.99 -2.66
CA LEU A 66 21.97 2.52 -2.96
C LEU A 66 23.01 3.24 -2.12
N VAL A 67 22.88 4.56 -1.92
CA VAL A 67 23.76 5.32 -1.03
C VAL A 67 23.68 4.80 0.41
N LEU A 68 22.47 4.47 0.88
CA LEU A 68 22.26 3.91 2.21
C LEU A 68 22.95 2.54 2.38
N VAL A 69 22.78 1.67 1.38
CA VAL A 69 23.41 0.35 1.32
C VAL A 69 24.93 0.48 1.25
N ALA A 70 25.46 1.32 0.36
CA ALA A 70 26.90 1.54 0.17
C ALA A 70 27.56 2.08 1.44
N ASN A 71 26.91 3.02 2.13
CA ASN A 71 27.38 3.52 3.42
C ASN A 71 27.40 2.40 4.45
N ALA A 72 26.31 1.64 4.61
CA ALA A 72 26.26 0.58 5.61
C ALA A 72 27.31 -0.53 5.38
N VAL A 73 27.58 -0.92 4.12
CA VAL A 73 28.63 -1.89 3.75
C VAL A 73 30.02 -1.36 4.12
N SER A 74 30.29 -0.09 3.81
CA SER A 74 31.58 0.55 4.07
C SER A 74 31.92 0.63 5.57
N TYR A 75 30.92 0.70 6.45
CA TYR A 75 31.13 0.81 7.90
C TYR A 75 31.23 -0.53 8.65
N HIS A 76 30.57 -1.60 8.18
CA HIS A 76 30.41 -2.83 9.00
C HIS A 76 31.12 -4.07 8.45
N GLY A 77 31.53 -4.07 7.18
CA GLY A 77 32.09 -5.26 6.52
C GLY A 77 31.04 -6.38 6.31
N TRP A 78 31.24 -7.17 5.24
CA TRP A 78 30.37 -8.27 4.84
C TRP A 78 30.01 -9.32 5.93
N PRO A 79 30.88 -9.67 6.91
CA PRO A 79 30.59 -10.77 7.84
C PRO A 79 29.54 -10.45 8.93
N GLY A 80 29.28 -9.17 9.23
CA GLY A 80 28.33 -8.76 10.28
C GLY A 80 26.86 -8.79 9.84
N VAL A 81 26.61 -8.81 8.53
CA VAL A 81 25.28 -8.70 7.91
C VAL A 81 24.53 -10.03 7.88
N LEU A 82 25.25 -11.14 7.76
CA LEU A 82 24.66 -12.49 7.65
C LEU A 82 24.26 -13.10 9.01
N ARG A 83 24.80 -12.58 10.12
CA ARG A 83 24.77 -13.27 11.41
C ARG A 83 23.54 -12.99 12.28
N GLU A 84 22.61 -12.16 11.80
CA GLU A 84 21.47 -11.71 12.59
C GLU A 84 20.13 -11.86 11.83
N GLN A 85 19.98 -12.98 11.11
CA GLN A 85 18.72 -13.35 10.45
C GLN A 85 17.64 -13.91 11.38
N GLN A 86 17.88 -14.00 12.70
CA GLN A 86 17.02 -14.81 13.57
C GLN A 86 16.62 -14.11 14.86
N LYS A 87 16.12 -12.87 14.75
CA LYS A 87 15.08 -12.42 15.67
C LYS A 87 13.84 -12.12 14.85
N THR A 88 13.09 -13.17 14.56
CA THR A 88 11.74 -13.07 14.03
C THR A 88 10.93 -12.35 15.10
N THR A 89 10.81 -11.02 14.99
CA THR A 89 9.85 -10.28 15.79
C THR A 89 8.49 -10.92 15.51
N SER A 90 7.88 -11.46 16.56
CA SER A 90 6.56 -12.09 16.49
C SER A 90 5.64 -11.21 15.67
N TRP A 91 5.08 -11.75 14.58
CA TRP A 91 4.14 -11.04 13.71
C TRP A 91 2.87 -10.59 14.47
N PHE A 92 2.68 -11.09 15.69
CA PHE A 92 1.54 -10.82 16.56
C PHE A 92 1.81 -9.74 17.62
N ASP A 93 2.92 -9.00 17.51
CA ASP A 93 3.11 -7.82 18.36
C ASP A 93 2.03 -6.77 18.07
N GLU A 94 1.56 -6.08 19.11
CA GLU A 94 0.47 -5.09 19.04
C GLU A 94 0.76 -4.00 18.00
N ARG A 95 2.04 -3.63 17.88
CA ARG A 95 2.55 -2.70 16.86
C ARG A 95 2.36 -3.24 15.45
N ASN A 96 2.66 -4.52 15.22
CA ASN A 96 2.57 -5.13 13.90
C ASN A 96 1.12 -5.37 13.48
N GLN A 97 0.22 -5.66 14.44
CA GLN A 97 -1.21 -5.78 14.19
C GLN A 97 -1.82 -4.46 13.70
N ARG A 98 -1.48 -3.33 14.34
CA ARG A 98 -1.93 -2.00 13.89
C ARG A 98 -1.44 -1.69 12.48
N PHE A 99 -0.16 -1.95 12.19
CA PHE A 99 0.40 -1.78 10.86
C PHE A 99 -0.33 -2.63 9.81
N LEU A 100 -0.57 -3.92 10.11
CA LEU A 100 -1.28 -4.83 9.22
C LEU A 100 -2.73 -4.37 8.98
N ALA A 101 -3.43 -3.87 10.00
CA ALA A 101 -4.78 -3.32 9.83
C ALA A 101 -4.82 -2.10 8.92
N ILE A 102 -3.83 -1.20 9.00
CA ILE A 102 -3.70 -0.07 8.05
C ILE A 102 -3.54 -0.61 6.63
N VAL A 103 -2.61 -1.55 6.42
CA VAL A 103 -2.32 -2.13 5.10
C VAL A 103 -3.57 -2.80 4.52
N VAL A 104 -4.28 -3.58 5.33
CA VAL A 104 -5.51 -4.27 4.92
C VAL A 104 -6.63 -3.27 4.57
N LEU A 105 -6.88 -2.27 5.42
CA LEU A 105 -7.90 -1.25 5.14
C LEU A 105 -7.61 -0.49 3.84
N ILE A 106 -6.35 -0.07 3.63
CA ILE A 106 -5.95 0.63 2.40
C ILE A 106 -6.06 -0.30 1.19
N ALA A 107 -5.58 -1.54 1.29
CA ALA A 107 -5.65 -2.50 0.18
C ALA A 107 -7.10 -2.79 -0.20
N THR A 108 -7.99 -3.05 0.77
CA THR A 108 -9.41 -3.26 0.50
C THR A 108 -10.06 -2.01 -0.11
N TYR A 109 -9.72 -0.81 0.36
CA TYR A 109 -10.24 0.42 -0.21
C TYR A 109 -9.82 0.58 -1.68
N VAL A 110 -8.53 0.45 -1.97
CA VAL A 110 -7.97 0.66 -3.32
C VAL A 110 -8.43 -0.42 -4.31
N TYR A 111 -8.42 -1.69 -3.90
CA TYR A 111 -8.68 -2.80 -4.83
C TYR A 111 -10.13 -3.26 -4.87
N ALA A 112 -10.92 -3.05 -3.83
CA ALA A 112 -12.33 -3.46 -3.80
C ALA A 112 -13.28 -2.27 -3.95
N PHE A 113 -13.13 -1.22 -3.15
CA PHE A 113 -14.09 -0.10 -3.13
C PHE A 113 -13.96 0.81 -4.35
N ILE A 114 -12.75 1.29 -4.68
CA ILE A 114 -12.55 2.19 -5.84
C ILE A 114 -13.14 1.65 -7.16
N PRO A 115 -12.95 0.37 -7.54
CA PRO A 115 -13.51 -0.13 -8.79
C PRO A 115 -15.01 -0.44 -8.73
N THR A 116 -15.60 -0.58 -7.54
CA THR A 116 -16.94 -1.17 -7.37
C THR A 116 -18.00 -0.17 -6.93
N VAL A 117 -17.66 0.82 -6.11
CA VAL A 117 -18.58 1.77 -5.47
C VAL A 117 -18.21 3.19 -5.88
N ASP A 118 -19.19 4.11 -5.92
CA ASP A 118 -18.90 5.54 -6.09
C ASP A 118 -17.83 6.02 -5.08
N PHE A 119 -16.85 6.77 -5.58
CA PHE A 119 -15.74 7.33 -4.80
C PHE A 119 -16.21 8.04 -3.52
N TYR A 120 -17.33 8.78 -3.57
CA TYR A 120 -17.82 9.52 -2.40
C TYR A 120 -18.25 8.56 -1.27
N ILE A 121 -19.02 7.52 -1.61
CA ILE A 121 -19.54 6.53 -0.64
C ILE A 121 -18.39 5.65 -0.14
N GLY A 122 -17.51 5.20 -1.05
CA GLY A 122 -16.34 4.40 -0.70
C GLY A 122 -15.40 5.15 0.24
N THR A 123 -15.15 6.44 -0.02
CA THR A 123 -14.31 7.28 0.84
C THR A 123 -14.96 7.52 2.21
N ALA A 124 -16.26 7.82 2.26
CA ALA A 124 -16.97 8.01 3.52
C ALA A 124 -16.94 6.75 4.40
N PHE A 125 -17.18 5.58 3.80
CA PHE A 125 -17.13 4.30 4.48
C PHE A 125 -15.71 3.95 4.96
N PHE A 126 -14.70 4.17 4.11
CA PHE A 126 -13.29 3.99 4.47
C PHE A 126 -12.89 4.89 5.64
N LEU A 127 -13.21 6.18 5.59
CA LEU A 127 -12.88 7.12 6.68
C LEU A 127 -13.59 6.73 7.98
N PHE A 128 -14.86 6.32 7.92
CA PHE A 128 -15.58 5.85 9.09
C PHE A 128 -14.93 4.61 9.71
N ALA A 129 -14.59 3.61 8.89
CA ALA A 129 -13.93 2.39 9.36
C ALA A 129 -12.51 2.68 9.90
N PHE A 130 -11.77 3.56 9.23
CA PHE A 130 -10.42 3.95 9.61
C PHE A 130 -10.39 4.72 10.93
N ILE A 131 -11.24 5.74 11.08
CA ILE A 131 -11.36 6.51 12.32
C ILE A 131 -11.79 5.58 13.44
N SER A 132 -12.81 4.74 13.25
CA SER A 132 -13.30 3.83 14.29
C SER A 132 -12.25 2.82 14.73
N ALA A 133 -11.49 2.24 13.79
CA ALA A 133 -10.45 1.26 14.07
C ALA A 133 -9.26 1.84 14.87
N PHE A 134 -8.90 3.11 14.65
CA PHE A 134 -7.72 3.72 15.27
C PHE A 134 -8.02 4.71 16.41
N TYR A 135 -9.19 5.35 16.42
CA TYR A 135 -9.57 6.32 17.45
C TYR A 135 -9.92 5.65 18.79
N LEU A 136 -10.54 4.48 18.75
CA LEU A 136 -11.05 3.81 19.96
C LEU A 136 -9.97 3.02 20.72
N GLU A 137 -8.75 2.94 20.18
CA GLU A 137 -7.53 2.27 20.71
C GLU A 137 -7.73 0.85 21.29
N ARG A 138 -8.90 0.25 21.07
CA ARG A 138 -9.30 -1.05 21.57
C ARG A 138 -8.96 -2.12 20.54
N HIS A 139 -8.10 -3.06 20.92
CA HIS A 139 -7.63 -4.14 20.04
C HIS A 139 -8.77 -4.93 19.39
N GLU A 140 -9.86 -5.18 20.13
CA GLU A 140 -11.04 -5.89 19.61
C GLU A 140 -11.75 -5.11 18.49
N MET A 141 -11.88 -3.79 18.63
CA MET A 141 -12.54 -2.95 17.63
C MET A 141 -11.73 -2.83 16.35
N LEU A 142 -10.42 -2.81 16.46
CA LEU A 142 -9.54 -2.79 15.28
C LEU A 142 -9.78 -4.05 14.43
N PHE A 143 -9.79 -5.24 15.03
CA PHE A 143 -10.05 -6.48 14.28
C PHE A 143 -11.47 -6.57 13.73
N ILE A 144 -12.48 -6.13 14.49
CA ILE A 144 -13.88 -6.15 14.05
C ILE A 144 -14.08 -5.19 12.88
N CYS A 145 -13.62 -3.94 12.97
CA CYS A 145 -13.75 -2.96 11.90
C CYS A 145 -12.96 -3.34 10.65
N THR A 146 -11.70 -3.79 10.81
CA THR A 146 -10.88 -4.24 9.68
C THR A 146 -11.47 -5.50 9.03
N GLY A 147 -11.94 -6.46 9.83
CA GLY A 147 -12.58 -7.67 9.34
C GLY A 147 -13.88 -7.39 8.60
N PHE A 148 -14.75 -6.55 9.17
CA PHE A 148 -16.00 -6.14 8.54
C PHE A 148 -15.76 -5.41 7.21
N PHE A 149 -14.85 -4.45 7.19
CA PHE A 149 -14.49 -3.72 5.98
C PHE A 149 -13.97 -4.65 4.87
N LEU A 150 -13.13 -5.62 5.23
CA LEU A 150 -12.62 -6.63 4.30
C LEU A 150 -13.75 -7.51 3.75
N VAL A 151 -14.63 -8.04 4.62
CA VAL A 151 -15.76 -8.89 4.21
C VAL A 151 -16.69 -8.15 3.25
N VAL A 152 -17.04 -6.90 3.57
CA VAL A 152 -17.86 -6.07 2.68
C VAL A 152 -17.15 -5.83 1.35
N GLY A 153 -15.86 -5.49 1.36
CA GLY A 153 -15.07 -5.32 0.14
C GLY A 153 -15.03 -6.56 -0.75
N VAL A 154 -14.81 -7.74 -0.16
CA VAL A 154 -14.81 -9.03 -0.90
C VAL A 154 -16.20 -9.36 -1.44
N ALA A 155 -17.26 -9.17 -0.65
CA ALA A 155 -18.63 -9.42 -1.09
C ALA A 155 -19.02 -8.52 -2.28
N LEU A 156 -18.61 -7.25 -2.24
CA LEU A 156 -18.80 -6.30 -3.34
C LEU A 156 -18.00 -6.72 -4.59
N GLY A 157 -16.73 -7.11 -4.42
CA GLY A 157 -15.90 -7.60 -5.54
C GLY A 157 -16.44 -8.87 -6.21
N ILE A 158 -17.01 -9.80 -5.44
CA ILE A 158 -17.69 -10.99 -6.01
C ILE A 158 -18.95 -10.56 -6.77
N SER A 159 -19.73 -9.64 -6.19
CA SER A 159 -20.97 -9.16 -6.79
C SER A 159 -20.71 -8.41 -8.11
N SER A 160 -19.66 -7.61 -8.21
CA SER A 160 -19.31 -6.88 -9.45
C SER A 160 -18.80 -7.81 -10.55
N SER A 161 -18.14 -8.93 -10.21
CA SER A 161 -17.66 -9.91 -11.19
C SER A 161 -18.77 -10.66 -11.95
N GLN A 162 -19.98 -10.71 -11.39
CA GLN A 162 -21.10 -11.47 -11.96
C GLN A 162 -22.10 -10.61 -12.74
N VAL A 163 -22.05 -9.28 -12.61
CA VAL A 163 -23.16 -8.44 -13.09
C VAL A 163 -22.72 -7.50 -14.21
N GLY A 164 -22.96 -7.95 -15.44
CA GLY A 164 -22.91 -7.12 -16.64
C GLY A 164 -24.14 -6.20 -16.75
N THR A 165 -23.88 -4.93 -17.05
CA THR A 165 -24.80 -3.82 -17.39
C THR A 165 -25.42 -3.01 -16.23
N GLY A 166 -25.44 -1.69 -16.42
CA GLY A 166 -25.48 -0.62 -15.41
C GLY A 166 -26.71 -0.51 -14.49
N ILE A 167 -27.64 -1.46 -14.52
CA ILE A 167 -28.67 -1.61 -13.47
C ILE A 167 -28.03 -2.17 -12.17
N SER A 168 -26.84 -2.77 -12.30
CA SER A 168 -26.08 -3.37 -11.20
C SER A 168 -25.37 -2.38 -10.28
N GLN A 169 -24.91 -1.24 -10.79
CA GLN A 169 -24.18 -0.25 -9.99
C GLN A 169 -25.07 0.34 -8.88
N VAL A 170 -26.33 0.63 -9.18
CA VAL A 170 -27.28 1.12 -8.17
C VAL A 170 -27.56 0.08 -7.08
N ALA A 171 -27.56 -1.22 -7.42
CA ALA A 171 -27.74 -2.30 -6.44
C ALA A 171 -26.49 -2.48 -5.56
N VAL A 172 -25.30 -2.32 -6.15
CA VAL A 172 -24.01 -2.36 -5.44
C VAL A 172 -23.85 -1.15 -4.53
N ASP A 173 -24.21 0.05 -5.00
CA ASP A 173 -24.23 1.28 -4.20
C ASP A 173 -25.31 1.19 -3.09
N GLY A 174 -26.46 0.58 -3.38
CA GLY A 174 -27.50 0.28 -2.40
C GLY A 174 -27.02 -0.68 -1.30
N PHE A 175 -26.26 -1.71 -1.65
CA PHE A 175 -25.70 -2.63 -0.66
C PHE A 175 -24.61 -1.96 0.18
N ALA A 176 -23.73 -1.17 -0.45
CA ALA A 176 -22.68 -0.41 0.25
C ALA A 176 -23.28 0.62 1.23
N THR A 177 -24.35 1.32 0.82
CA THR A 177 -25.04 2.27 1.70
C THR A 177 -25.76 1.58 2.87
N LEU A 178 -26.40 0.43 2.64
CA LEU A 178 -27.00 -0.36 3.73
C LEU A 178 -25.95 -0.89 4.71
N ALA A 179 -24.82 -1.39 4.21
CA ALA A 179 -23.71 -1.82 5.05
C ALA A 179 -23.13 -0.67 5.88
N PHE A 180 -23.06 0.54 5.32
CA PHE A 180 -22.67 1.74 6.05
C PHE A 180 -23.66 2.10 7.16
N ILE A 181 -24.96 2.13 6.86
CA ILE A 181 -26.00 2.47 7.84
C ILE A 181 -26.03 1.47 9.00
N ILE A 182 -25.90 0.16 8.70
CA ILE A 182 -25.86 -0.90 9.71
C ILE A 182 -24.62 -0.79 10.60
N CYS A 183 -23.50 -0.33 10.06
CA CYS A 183 -22.25 -0.14 10.81
C CYS A 183 -22.22 1.16 11.61
N ALA A 184 -23.01 2.16 11.22
CA ALA A 184 -23.10 3.47 11.86
C ALA A 184 -24.14 3.55 13.00
N CYS A 185 -25.10 2.61 13.05
CA CYS A 185 -26.05 2.43 14.16
C CYS A 185 -25.50 1.48 15.23
#